data_AF-A0A1H6QQR6-F1
#
_entry.id   AF-A0A1H6QQR6-F1
#
_cell.length_a   1.000
_cell.length_b   1.000
_cell.length_c   1.000
_cell.angle_alpha   90.00
_cell.angle_beta   90.00
_cell.angle_gamma   90.00
#
_symmetry.space_group_name_H-M   'P 1'
#
loop_
_entity.id
_entity.type
_entity.pdbx_description
1 polymer ?
#
loop_
_entity_poly.entity_id
_entity_poly.type
_entity_poly.pdbx_seq_one_letter_code
_entity_poly.pdbx_strand_id
1 'polypeptide(L)'
;MAQRKRLAELAEPDIRRILDAGRIDNELDLERVTLAERHLMLQEEQQPELREMRRTLSNLTIDYENRYWSDSSRVSDAQVQEHDAAEIQAEREYVFIRDRRKLILEKLQAFSLKQKDLALLLNHSKSYTSELLNGIRPFSTNDLKLIHLLFEIPLTDLIITIPSQGTLSRLETAIDKISSANPKAKLLRETLANRPVAKGFLSEGWDDEDLEEQSEPDERIDELTLSNK
;
A
#
# COMPACT_ATOMS: atom_id res chain seq x y z
N MET A 1 18.79 16.94 -4.70
CA MET A 1 18.73 16.03 -3.53
C MET A 1 17.45 16.23 -2.71
N ALA A 2 17.20 17.41 -2.12
CA ALA A 2 16.03 17.65 -1.25
C ALA A 2 14.65 17.47 -1.94
N GLN A 3 14.49 17.86 -3.21
CA GLN A 3 13.21 17.71 -3.94
C GLN A 3 12.80 16.23 -4.13
N ARG A 4 13.77 15.34 -4.39
CA ARG A 4 13.53 13.90 -4.57
C ARG A 4 13.16 13.21 -3.26
N LYS A 5 13.81 13.57 -2.16
CA LYS A 5 13.45 13.07 -0.81
C LYS A 5 12.01 13.47 -0.43
N ARG A 6 11.58 14.69 -0.79
CA ARG A 6 10.21 15.19 -0.55
C ARG A 6 9.11 14.48 -1.36
N LEU A 7 9.43 13.99 -2.56
CA LEU A 7 8.48 13.20 -3.36
C LEU A 7 8.33 11.77 -2.83
N ALA A 8 9.41 11.21 -2.27
CA ALA A 8 9.39 9.88 -1.66
C ALA A 8 8.54 9.79 -0.38
N GLU A 9 8.43 10.90 0.39
CA GLU A 9 7.64 10.96 1.63
C GLU A 9 6.11 10.99 1.41
N LEU A 10 5.65 11.19 0.17
CA LEU A 10 4.24 11.17 -0.24
C LEU A 10 3.95 10.02 -1.23
N ALA A 11 4.95 9.19 -1.53
CA ALA A 11 4.81 8.08 -2.44
C ALA A 11 4.15 6.89 -1.72
N GLU A 12 3.25 6.21 -2.42
CA GLU A 12 2.70 4.93 -1.97
C GLU A 12 3.83 3.92 -1.69
N PRO A 13 3.62 2.99 -0.74
CA PRO A 13 4.58 1.91 -0.50
C PRO A 13 4.85 1.13 -1.79
N ASP A 14 6.12 0.81 -2.01
CA ASP A 14 6.60 0.11 -3.20
C ASP A 14 7.57 -0.98 -2.74
N ILE A 15 7.05 -2.19 -2.56
CA ILE A 15 7.82 -3.37 -2.14
C ILE A 15 8.79 -3.78 -3.24
N ARG A 16 8.42 -3.58 -4.52
CA ARG A 16 9.33 -3.87 -5.62
C ARG A 16 10.58 -3.01 -5.56
N ARG A 17 10.45 -1.72 -5.24
CA ARG A 17 11.62 -0.85 -5.05
C ARG A 17 12.61 -1.42 -4.03
N ILE A 18 12.12 -2.02 -2.95
CA ILE A 18 12.95 -2.63 -1.89
C ILE A 18 13.62 -3.91 -2.41
N LEU A 19 12.86 -4.76 -3.12
CA LEU A 19 13.39 -5.96 -3.76
C LEU A 19 14.49 -5.64 -4.78
N ASP A 20 14.26 -4.66 -5.65
CA ASP A 20 15.21 -4.23 -6.67
C ASP A 20 16.46 -3.59 -6.04
N ALA A 21 16.32 -2.93 -4.88
CA ALA A 21 17.44 -2.40 -4.10
C ALA A 21 18.23 -3.48 -3.34
N GLY A 22 17.62 -4.64 -3.09
CA GLY A 22 18.22 -5.77 -2.38
C GLY A 22 18.57 -5.49 -0.93
N ARG A 23 17.96 -4.48 -0.30
CA ARG A 23 18.18 -4.12 1.12
C ARG A 23 17.03 -3.28 1.68
N ILE A 24 16.75 -3.48 2.97
CA ILE A 24 15.89 -2.60 3.78
C ILE A 24 16.74 -1.43 4.29
N ASP A 25 16.21 -0.21 4.17
CA ASP A 25 16.92 1.04 4.45
C ASP A 25 16.60 1.67 5.81
N ASN A 26 15.43 1.37 6.38
CA ASN A 26 14.89 2.01 7.57
C ASN A 26 13.74 1.17 8.16
N GLU A 27 13.30 1.49 9.38
CA GLU A 27 12.22 0.78 10.09
C GLU A 27 10.90 0.77 9.31
N LEU A 28 10.56 1.85 8.57
CA LEU A 28 9.33 1.86 7.77
C LEU A 28 9.39 0.88 6.59
N ASP A 29 10.54 0.75 5.93
CA ASP A 29 10.73 -0.27 4.91
C ASP A 29 10.69 -1.69 5.51
N LEU A 30 11.19 -1.88 6.75
CA LEU A 30 11.07 -3.16 7.47
C LEU A 30 9.60 -3.52 7.68
N GLU A 31 8.82 -2.64 8.29
CA GLU A 31 7.41 -2.89 8.62
C GLU A 31 6.55 -3.12 7.37
N ARG A 32 6.78 -2.35 6.30
CA ARG A 32 6.12 -2.57 5.00
C ARG A 32 6.43 -3.95 4.42
N VAL A 33 7.70 -4.37 4.51
CA VAL A 33 8.12 -5.70 4.04
C VAL A 33 7.47 -6.80 4.89
N THR A 34 7.49 -6.69 6.21
CA THR A 34 6.88 -7.66 7.13
C THR A 34 5.39 -7.85 6.84
N LEU A 35 4.64 -6.76 6.63
CA LEU A 35 3.22 -6.83 6.26
C LEU A 35 3.01 -7.44 4.86
N ALA A 36 3.85 -7.07 3.88
CA ALA A 36 3.78 -7.65 2.54
C ALA A 36 4.09 -9.16 2.55
N GLU A 37 5.07 -9.62 3.34
CA GLU A 37 5.38 -11.05 3.50
C GLU A 37 4.19 -11.83 4.04
N ARG A 38 3.54 -11.28 5.08
CA ARG A 38 2.35 -11.89 5.68
C ARG A 38 1.21 -11.99 4.68
N HIS A 39 0.99 -10.96 3.87
CA HIS A 39 -0.02 -10.97 2.82
C HIS A 39 0.30 -12.00 1.73
N LEU A 40 1.55 -12.04 1.24
CA LEU A 40 1.99 -13.00 0.23
C LEU A 40 1.87 -14.45 0.72
N MET A 41 2.09 -14.71 2.02
CA MET A 41 1.91 -16.03 2.60
C MET A 41 0.49 -16.57 2.41
N LEU A 42 -0.52 -15.71 2.51
CA LEU A 42 -1.93 -16.10 2.34
C LEU A 42 -2.28 -16.38 0.87
N GLN A 43 -1.61 -15.71 -0.06
CA GLN A 43 -1.87 -15.84 -1.50
C GLN A 43 -1.10 -16.98 -2.17
N GLU A 44 -0.11 -17.57 -1.50
CA GLU A 44 0.73 -18.63 -2.07
C GLU A 44 -0.02 -19.92 -2.39
N GLU A 45 -1.17 -20.15 -1.76
CA GLU A 45 -2.00 -21.31 -2.07
C GLU A 45 -2.55 -21.23 -3.50
N GLN A 46 -2.93 -20.04 -3.94
CA GLN A 46 -3.48 -19.78 -5.27
C GLN A 46 -2.41 -19.38 -6.29
N GLN A 47 -1.31 -18.77 -5.84
CA GLN A 47 -0.23 -18.23 -6.69
C GLN A 47 1.16 -18.71 -6.20
N PRO A 48 1.56 -19.96 -6.53
CA PRO A 48 2.82 -20.54 -6.07
C PRO A 48 4.09 -19.75 -6.46
N GLU A 49 4.03 -18.96 -7.53
CA GLU A 49 5.08 -18.07 -8.00
C GLU A 49 5.47 -16.98 -6.99
N LEU A 50 4.57 -16.63 -6.08
CA LEU A 50 4.84 -15.63 -5.03
C LEU A 50 5.87 -16.13 -4.00
N ARG A 51 6.11 -17.44 -3.94
CA ARG A 51 7.00 -18.06 -2.96
C ARG A 51 8.44 -17.61 -3.02
N GLU A 52 8.95 -17.38 -4.21
CA GLU A 52 10.31 -16.88 -4.39
C GLU A 52 10.44 -15.43 -3.89
N MET A 53 9.43 -14.61 -4.19
CA MET A 53 9.36 -13.23 -3.72
C MET A 53 9.28 -13.17 -2.19
N ARG A 54 8.38 -13.94 -1.57
CA ARG A 54 8.27 -14.03 -0.09
C ARG A 54 9.59 -14.44 0.55
N ARG A 55 10.26 -15.46 0.01
CA ARG A 55 11.59 -15.89 0.52
C ARG A 55 12.63 -14.78 0.43
N THR A 56 12.62 -14.03 -0.66
CA THR A 56 13.56 -12.92 -0.85
C THR A 56 13.31 -11.84 0.20
N LEU A 57 12.05 -11.45 0.41
CA LEU A 57 11.67 -10.51 1.47
C LEU A 57 12.11 -10.99 2.86
N SER A 58 11.85 -12.27 3.19
CA SER A 58 12.25 -12.87 4.47
C SER A 58 13.75 -12.76 4.73
N ASN A 59 14.57 -13.02 3.70
CA ASN A 59 16.02 -12.89 3.82
C ASN A 59 16.44 -11.42 4.07
N LEU A 60 15.75 -10.45 3.46
CA LEU A 60 16.03 -9.03 3.68
C LEU A 60 15.65 -8.60 5.10
N THR A 61 14.49 -9.06 5.60
CA THR A 61 14.02 -8.85 6.98
C THR A 61 15.06 -9.38 7.98
N ILE A 62 15.46 -10.64 7.84
CA ILE A 62 16.48 -11.28 8.69
C ILE A 62 17.82 -10.53 8.64
N ASP A 63 18.27 -10.12 7.47
CA ASP A 63 19.52 -9.37 7.33
C ASP A 63 19.46 -7.98 7.99
N TYR A 64 18.32 -7.30 7.94
CA TYR A 64 18.12 -6.03 8.63
C TYR A 64 18.09 -6.22 10.15
N GLU A 65 17.26 -7.15 10.65
CA GLU A 65 17.16 -7.46 12.09
C GLU A 65 18.51 -7.85 12.68
N ASN A 66 19.30 -8.67 11.97
CA ASN A 66 20.63 -9.04 12.43
C ASN A 66 21.58 -7.84 12.56
N ARG A 67 21.42 -6.81 11.73
CA ARG A 67 22.26 -5.61 11.75
C ARG A 67 21.86 -4.60 12.81
N TYR A 68 20.56 -4.44 13.07
CA TYR A 68 20.02 -3.34 13.89
C TYR A 68 19.37 -3.79 15.20
N TRP A 69 18.93 -5.04 15.31
CA TRP A 69 18.10 -5.55 16.41
C TRP A 69 18.66 -6.80 17.12
N SER A 70 19.76 -7.39 16.64
CA SER A 70 20.33 -8.63 17.21
C SER A 70 20.93 -8.48 18.62
N ASP A 71 21.45 -7.30 18.96
CA ASP A 71 22.05 -7.02 20.26
C ASP A 71 21.13 -6.11 21.08
N SER A 72 20.30 -6.72 21.93
CA SER A 72 19.33 -6.01 22.78
C SER A 72 19.98 -5.00 23.72
N SER A 73 21.28 -5.11 24.01
CA SER A 73 21.99 -4.14 24.86
C SER A 73 22.34 -2.84 24.13
N ARG A 74 22.25 -2.82 22.79
CA ARG A 74 22.54 -1.67 21.93
C ARG A 74 21.30 -0.98 21.39
N VAL A 75 20.14 -1.61 21.52
CA VAL A 75 18.86 -1.03 21.13
C VAL A 75 18.54 0.12 22.08
N SER A 76 18.34 1.30 21.51
CA SER A 76 18.00 2.51 22.28
C SER A 76 16.49 2.73 22.35
N ASP A 77 16.01 3.42 23.38
CA ASP A 77 14.60 3.83 23.48
C ASP A 77 14.14 4.63 22.25
N ALA A 78 15.03 5.43 21.66
CA ALA A 78 14.73 6.20 20.46
C ALA A 78 14.50 5.30 19.23
N GLN A 79 15.24 4.20 19.12
CA GLN A 79 15.07 3.21 18.05
C GLN A 79 13.76 2.44 18.24
N VAL A 80 13.40 2.08 19.47
CA VAL A 80 12.09 1.48 19.78
C VAL A 80 10.96 2.43 19.39
N GLN A 81 11.05 3.72 19.73
CA GLN A 81 10.05 4.71 19.33
C GLN A 81 9.96 4.90 17.80
N GLU A 82 11.09 4.82 17.08
CA GLU A 82 11.11 4.88 15.63
C GLU A 82 10.39 3.66 15.03
N HIS A 83 10.66 2.47 15.56
CA HIS A 83 9.98 1.23 15.19
C HIS A 83 8.47 1.30 15.43
N ASP A 84 8.02 1.66 16.63
CA ASP A 84 6.60 1.78 16.96
C ASP A 84 5.88 2.78 16.02
N ALA A 85 6.56 3.89 15.68
CA ALA A 85 6.01 4.88 14.75
C ALA A 85 5.94 4.36 13.31
N ALA A 86 6.93 3.55 12.89
CA ALA A 86 6.97 2.89 11.60
C ALA A 86 5.87 1.84 11.47
N GLU A 87 5.67 1.02 12.50
CA GLU A 87 4.63 -0.02 12.56
C GLU A 87 3.24 0.62 12.37
N ILE A 88 2.91 1.61 13.20
CA ILE A 88 1.64 2.37 13.10
C ILE A 88 1.44 2.96 11.71
N GLN A 89 2.50 3.46 11.07
CA GLN A 89 2.39 4.01 9.74
C GLN A 89 2.13 2.90 8.71
N ALA A 90 2.93 1.84 8.70
CA ALA A 90 2.81 0.73 7.76
C ALA A 90 1.45 0.04 7.86
N GLU A 91 0.93 -0.18 9.07
CA GLU A 91 -0.40 -0.74 9.27
C GLU A 91 -1.51 0.11 8.64
N ARG A 92 -1.46 1.43 8.82
CA ARG A 92 -2.45 2.34 8.22
C ARG A 92 -2.36 2.34 6.70
N GLU A 93 -1.14 2.29 6.16
CA GLU A 93 -0.93 2.19 4.72
C GLU A 93 -1.50 0.87 4.18
N TYR A 94 -1.29 -0.22 4.89
CA TYR A 94 -1.80 -1.54 4.54
C TYR A 94 -3.33 -1.61 4.59
N VAL A 95 -3.96 -1.10 5.66
CA VAL A 95 -5.42 -1.01 5.78
C VAL A 95 -6.00 -0.24 4.60
N PHE A 96 -5.39 0.89 4.24
CA PHE A 96 -5.81 1.66 3.07
C PHE A 96 -5.73 0.84 1.77
N ILE A 97 -4.61 0.15 1.54
CA ILE A 97 -4.41 -0.68 0.34
C ILE A 97 -5.44 -1.81 0.26
N ARG A 98 -5.70 -2.49 1.39
CA ARG A 98 -6.71 -3.55 1.50
C ARG A 98 -8.10 -3.02 1.17
N ASP A 99 -8.49 -1.90 1.79
CA ASP A 99 -9.82 -1.31 1.60
C ASP A 99 -10.00 -0.82 0.14
N ARG A 100 -8.96 -0.20 -0.43
CA ARG A 100 -8.91 0.17 -1.84
C ARG A 100 -9.09 -1.04 -2.76
N ARG A 101 -8.36 -2.14 -2.49
CA ARG A 101 -8.49 -3.39 -3.24
C ARG A 101 -9.93 -3.90 -3.20
N LYS A 102 -10.52 -3.98 -1.99
CA LYS A 102 -11.91 -4.41 -1.79
C LYS A 102 -12.87 -3.57 -2.62
N LEU A 103 -12.78 -2.25 -2.52
CA LEU A 103 -13.59 -1.29 -3.29
C LEU A 103 -13.49 -1.51 -4.82
N ILE A 104 -12.28 -1.69 -5.33
CA ILE A 104 -12.06 -1.92 -6.77
C ILE A 104 -12.70 -3.26 -7.20
N LEU A 105 -12.50 -4.33 -6.42
CA LEU A 105 -13.04 -5.65 -6.73
C LEU A 105 -14.58 -5.68 -6.65
N GLU A 106 -15.17 -5.06 -5.63
CA GLU A 106 -16.63 -4.93 -5.50
C GLU A 106 -17.23 -4.18 -6.72
N LYS A 107 -16.57 -3.11 -7.16
CA LYS A 107 -17.01 -2.36 -8.35
C LYS A 107 -16.90 -3.18 -9.62
N LEU A 108 -15.82 -3.93 -9.81
CA LEU A 108 -15.70 -4.87 -10.94
C LEU A 108 -16.83 -5.90 -10.92
N GLN A 109 -17.10 -6.50 -9.77
CA GLN A 109 -18.15 -7.51 -9.60
C GLN A 109 -19.54 -6.94 -9.91
N ALA A 110 -19.82 -5.69 -9.54
CA ALA A 110 -21.08 -5.02 -9.87
C ALA A 110 -21.34 -4.92 -11.39
N PHE A 111 -20.27 -4.92 -12.20
CA PHE A 111 -20.33 -4.97 -13.66
C PHE A 111 -20.10 -6.37 -14.24
N SER A 112 -20.06 -7.41 -13.41
CA SER A 112 -19.71 -8.79 -13.81
C SER A 112 -18.32 -8.90 -14.47
N LEU A 113 -17.40 -8.00 -14.11
CA LEU A 113 -16.01 -7.99 -14.57
C LEU A 113 -15.13 -8.74 -13.56
N LYS A 114 -14.06 -9.34 -14.07
CA LYS A 114 -13.01 -10.02 -13.28
C LYS A 114 -11.73 -9.20 -13.28
N GLN A 115 -10.76 -9.59 -12.45
CA GLN A 115 -9.44 -8.94 -12.39
C GLN A 115 -8.72 -8.90 -13.75
N LYS A 116 -8.88 -9.93 -14.59
CA LYS A 116 -8.32 -9.95 -15.95
C LYS A 116 -8.85 -8.81 -16.83
N ASP A 117 -10.10 -8.40 -16.62
CA ASP A 117 -10.73 -7.32 -17.36
C ASP A 117 -10.21 -5.97 -16.88
N LEU A 118 -9.94 -5.82 -15.57
CA LEU A 118 -9.22 -4.67 -15.05
C LEU A 118 -7.83 -4.55 -15.69
N ALA A 119 -7.10 -5.67 -15.82
CA ALA A 119 -5.80 -5.68 -16.48
C ALA A 119 -5.89 -5.16 -17.93
N LEU A 120 -6.91 -5.59 -18.68
CA LEU A 120 -7.17 -5.09 -20.03
C LEU A 120 -7.53 -3.59 -20.03
N LEU A 121 -8.42 -3.15 -19.14
CA LEU A 121 -8.85 -1.74 -19.03
C LEU A 121 -7.69 -0.79 -18.72
N LEU A 122 -6.75 -1.24 -17.89
CA LEU A 122 -5.57 -0.46 -17.52
C LEU A 122 -4.37 -0.67 -18.46
N ASN A 123 -4.49 -1.55 -19.46
CA ASN A 123 -3.43 -1.94 -20.39
C ASN A 123 -2.17 -2.50 -19.67
N HIS A 124 -2.41 -3.42 -18.74
CA HIS A 124 -1.39 -4.11 -17.94
C HIS A 124 -1.48 -5.63 -18.10
N SER A 125 -0.43 -6.36 -17.68
CA SER A 125 -0.47 -7.81 -17.58
C SER A 125 -1.26 -8.26 -16.34
N LYS A 126 -1.83 -9.48 -16.37
CA LYS A 126 -2.54 -10.07 -15.22
C LYS A 126 -1.67 -10.06 -13.95
N SER A 127 -0.41 -10.44 -14.09
CA SER A 127 0.58 -10.44 -12.99
C SER A 127 0.84 -9.02 -12.46
N TYR A 128 1.04 -8.05 -13.34
CA TYR A 128 1.27 -6.65 -12.93
C TYR A 128 0.05 -6.07 -12.21
N THR A 129 -1.16 -6.30 -12.72
CA THR A 129 -2.40 -5.87 -12.05
C THR A 129 -2.60 -6.55 -10.70
N SER A 130 -2.18 -7.81 -10.53
CA SER A 130 -2.14 -8.48 -9.22
C SER A 130 -1.20 -7.74 -8.26
N GLU A 131 0.02 -7.44 -8.68
CA GLU A 131 0.98 -6.68 -7.86
C GLU A 131 0.44 -5.30 -7.45
N LEU A 132 -0.27 -4.60 -8.36
CA LEU A 132 -0.92 -3.33 -8.06
C LEU A 132 -2.03 -3.45 -7.01
N LEU A 133 -2.95 -4.40 -7.20
CA LEU A 133 -4.07 -4.61 -6.28
C LEU A 133 -3.60 -5.06 -4.89
N ASN A 134 -2.52 -5.82 -4.82
CA ASN A 134 -1.93 -6.32 -3.57
C ASN A 134 -0.99 -5.30 -2.90
N GLY A 135 -0.74 -4.14 -3.51
CA GLY A 135 0.16 -3.12 -2.95
C GLY A 135 1.65 -3.50 -2.98
N ILE A 136 2.03 -4.54 -3.74
CA ILE A 136 3.44 -4.85 -4.03
C ILE A 136 4.05 -3.74 -4.89
N ARG A 137 3.24 -3.18 -5.79
CA ARG A 137 3.55 -1.99 -6.57
C ARG A 137 2.48 -0.93 -6.36
N PRO A 138 2.85 0.36 -6.39
CA PRO A 138 1.88 1.44 -6.37
C PRO A 138 1.19 1.58 -7.73
N PHE A 139 -0.08 1.95 -7.72
CA PHE A 139 -0.77 2.37 -8.94
C PHE A 139 -0.14 3.64 -9.48
N SER A 140 -0.07 3.77 -10.81
CA SER A 140 0.27 5.06 -11.40
C SER A 140 -0.89 6.04 -11.22
N THR A 141 -0.60 7.33 -11.25
CA THR A 141 -1.65 8.37 -11.26
C THR A 141 -2.63 8.20 -12.42
N ASN A 142 -2.17 7.66 -13.56
CA ASN A 142 -3.04 7.39 -14.70
C ASN A 142 -4.00 6.23 -14.40
N ASP A 143 -3.50 5.14 -13.80
CA ASP A 143 -4.34 4.00 -13.42
C ASP A 143 -5.44 4.45 -12.45
N LEU A 144 -5.07 5.22 -11.41
CA LEU A 144 -6.04 5.71 -10.42
C LEU A 144 -7.09 6.65 -11.05
N LYS A 145 -6.71 7.48 -12.02
CA LYS A 145 -7.65 8.33 -12.77
C LYS A 145 -8.62 7.50 -13.60
N LEU A 146 -8.14 6.43 -14.25
CA LEU A 146 -8.99 5.53 -15.04
C LEU A 146 -9.97 4.78 -14.12
N ILE A 147 -9.50 4.24 -13.00
CA ILE A 147 -10.35 3.57 -12.00
C ILE A 147 -11.42 4.53 -11.47
N HIS A 148 -11.03 5.75 -11.10
CA HIS A 148 -11.94 6.80 -10.68
C HIS A 148 -13.02 7.08 -11.74
N LEU A 149 -12.61 7.27 -12.99
CA LEU A 149 -13.51 7.58 -14.10
C LEU A 149 -14.48 6.44 -14.40
N LEU A 150 -14.01 5.20 -14.37
CA LEU A 150 -14.79 4.02 -14.77
C LEU A 150 -15.75 3.55 -13.67
N PHE A 151 -15.34 3.61 -12.40
CA PHE A 151 -16.10 3.03 -11.28
C PHE A 151 -16.70 4.07 -10.32
N GLU A 152 -16.45 5.36 -10.59
CA GLU A 152 -16.91 6.48 -9.78
C GLU A 152 -16.49 6.37 -8.31
N ILE A 153 -15.35 5.73 -8.04
CA ILE A 153 -14.76 5.64 -6.70
C ILE A 153 -14.09 6.99 -6.38
N PRO A 154 -14.36 7.63 -5.24
CA PRO A 154 -13.68 8.87 -4.86
C PRO A 154 -12.16 8.71 -4.85
N LEU A 155 -11.42 9.71 -5.35
CA LEU A 155 -9.96 9.69 -5.34
C LEU A 155 -9.37 9.58 -3.92
N THR A 156 -10.09 10.02 -2.90
CA THR A 156 -9.72 9.88 -1.48
C THR A 156 -9.65 8.43 -1.02
N ASP A 157 -10.37 7.53 -1.69
CA ASP A 157 -10.39 6.09 -1.39
C ASP A 157 -9.42 5.32 -2.31
N LEU A 158 -8.80 6.02 -3.27
CA LEU A 158 -7.87 5.46 -4.26
C LEU A 158 -6.42 5.89 -4.05
N ILE A 159 -6.18 7.10 -3.53
CA ILE A 159 -4.86 7.67 -3.29
C ILE A 159 -4.58 7.67 -1.80
N ILE A 160 -3.40 7.19 -1.40
CA ILE A 160 -3.00 7.24 0.00
C ILE A 160 -2.87 8.69 0.47
N THR A 161 -3.65 9.09 1.49
CA THR A 161 -3.63 10.45 2.03
C THR A 161 -3.00 10.53 3.42
N ILE A 162 -2.21 9.52 3.80
CA ILE A 162 -1.56 9.44 5.10
C ILE A 162 -0.18 10.11 5.00
N PRO A 163 0.03 11.30 5.59
CA PRO A 163 1.34 11.93 5.58
C PRO A 163 2.29 11.22 6.54
N SER A 164 3.57 11.14 6.18
CA SER A 164 4.62 10.69 7.08
C SER A 164 4.77 11.62 8.30
N GLN A 165 5.26 11.09 9.42
CA GLN A 165 5.51 11.90 10.62
C GLN A 165 6.48 13.05 10.35
N GLY A 166 7.54 12.81 9.57
CA GLY A 166 8.47 13.87 9.15
C GLY A 166 7.77 15.00 8.38
N THR A 167 6.79 14.66 7.53
CA THR A 167 5.98 15.66 6.82
C THR A 167 5.12 16.46 7.78
N LEU A 168 4.48 15.80 8.76
CA LEU A 168 3.67 16.44 9.78
C LEU A 168 4.49 17.40 10.65
N SER A 169 5.63 16.95 11.20
CA SER A 169 6.51 17.80 12.02
C SER A 169 7.03 19.02 11.24
N ARG A 170 7.36 18.83 9.95
CA ARG A 170 7.76 19.93 9.07
C ARG A 170 6.62 20.92 8.85
N LEU A 171 5.40 20.43 8.67
CA LEU A 171 4.22 21.26 8.47
C LEU A 171 3.89 22.06 9.73
N GLU A 172 3.94 21.43 10.91
CA GLU A 172 3.77 22.10 12.21
C GLU A 172 4.80 23.22 12.39
N THR A 173 6.07 22.93 12.14
CA THR A 173 7.15 23.93 12.21
C THR A 173 6.91 25.09 11.25
N ALA A 174 6.40 24.82 10.05
CA ALA A 174 6.07 25.86 9.08
C ALA A 174 4.87 26.70 9.52
N ILE A 175 3.81 26.07 10.06
CA ILE A 175 2.64 26.76 10.62
C ILE A 175 3.08 27.68 11.75
N ASP A 176 3.92 27.21 12.68
CA ASP A 176 4.39 28.00 13.81
C ASP A 176 5.17 29.25 13.33
N LYS A 177 6.06 29.07 12.34
CA LYS A 177 6.78 30.19 11.70
C LYS A 177 5.83 31.19 11.06
N ILE A 178 4.85 30.75 10.28
CA ILE A 178 3.88 31.64 9.61
C ILE A 178 3.00 32.34 10.65
N SER A 179 2.60 31.63 11.71
CA SER A 179 1.73 32.15 12.76
C SER A 179 2.36 33.32 13.53
N SER A 180 3.69 33.41 13.55
CA SER A 180 4.41 34.54 14.14
C SER A 180 4.16 35.86 13.39
N ALA A 181 3.93 35.82 12.07
CA ALA A 181 3.66 36.99 11.23
C ALA A 181 2.18 37.13 10.85
N ASN A 182 1.43 36.03 10.78
CA ASN A 182 0.00 36.02 10.49
C ASN A 182 -0.76 35.18 11.54
N PRO A 183 -1.33 35.82 12.57
CA PRO A 183 -2.03 35.13 13.65
C PRO A 183 -3.18 34.22 13.19
N LYS A 184 -3.81 34.49 12.03
CA LYS A 184 -4.87 33.63 11.48
C LYS A 184 -4.36 32.24 11.10
N ALA A 185 -3.06 32.11 10.79
CA ALA A 185 -2.46 30.82 10.46
C ALA A 185 -2.46 29.84 11.65
N LYS A 186 -2.68 30.30 12.89
CA LYS A 186 -2.88 29.41 14.04
C LYS A 186 -4.06 28.46 13.85
N LEU A 187 -5.10 28.86 13.11
CA LEU A 187 -6.24 27.99 12.81
C LEU A 187 -5.83 26.71 12.04
N LEU A 188 -4.73 26.77 11.27
CA LEU A 188 -4.22 25.61 10.55
C LEU A 188 -3.70 24.50 11.48
N ARG A 189 -3.26 24.84 12.71
CA ARG A 189 -2.90 23.82 13.72
C ARG A 189 -4.12 22.99 14.11
N GLU A 190 -5.26 23.64 14.30
CA GLU A 190 -6.52 22.97 14.64
C GLU A 190 -6.98 22.09 13.47
N THR A 191 -6.87 22.58 12.23
CA THR A 191 -7.17 21.77 11.04
C THR A 191 -6.26 20.54 10.93
N LEU A 192 -4.97 20.68 11.21
CA LEU A 192 -4.00 19.58 11.15
C LEU A 192 -4.23 18.55 12.26
N ALA A 193 -4.61 19.00 13.46
CA ALA A 193 -4.95 18.13 14.58
C ALA A 193 -6.23 17.34 14.32
N ASN A 194 -7.23 17.97 13.71
CA ASN A 194 -8.51 17.37 13.35
C ASN A 194 -8.50 16.68 11.97
N ARG A 195 -7.31 16.40 11.42
CA ARG A 195 -7.21 15.73 10.12
C ARG A 195 -7.90 14.36 10.18
N PRO A 196 -8.55 13.92 9.09
CA PRO A 196 -9.00 12.54 8.99
C PRO A 196 -7.76 11.64 9.05
N VAL A 197 -7.66 10.86 10.13
CA VAL A 197 -6.73 9.73 10.21
C VAL A 197 -7.43 8.59 9.48
N ALA A 198 -6.70 7.83 8.65
CA ALA A 198 -7.26 6.66 7.98
C ALA A 198 -8.08 5.82 8.97
N LYS A 199 -9.28 5.39 8.55
CA LYS A 199 -10.17 4.64 9.42
C LYS A 199 -9.52 3.28 9.72
N GLY A 200 -9.29 3.00 11.00
CA GLY A 200 -8.90 1.67 11.47
C GLY A 200 -7.40 1.48 11.67
N PHE A 201 -7.09 0.68 12.68
CA PHE A 201 -5.87 -0.12 12.79
C PHE A 201 -6.23 -1.56 12.42
N LEU A 202 -5.24 -2.43 12.21
CA LEU A 202 -5.51 -3.86 12.06
C LEU A 202 -6.28 -4.36 13.31
N SER A 203 -7.45 -4.97 13.13
CA SER A 203 -8.14 -5.67 14.23
C SER A 203 -7.46 -7.01 14.50
N GLU A 204 -7.41 -7.43 15.77
CA GLU A 204 -7.07 -8.82 16.11
C GLU A 204 -8.14 -9.74 15.50
N GLY A 205 -7.79 -10.45 14.43
CA GLY A 205 -8.72 -11.24 13.64
C GLY A 205 -8.56 -10.92 12.15
N TRP A 206 -7.77 -11.77 11.48
CA TRP A 206 -7.55 -11.72 10.05
C TRP A 206 -8.66 -12.51 9.37
N ASP A 207 -9.86 -11.93 9.32
CA ASP A 207 -11.00 -12.60 8.69
C ASP A 207 -11.04 -12.23 7.21
N ASP A 208 -10.24 -12.94 6.41
CA ASP A 208 -10.34 -13.02 4.94
C ASP A 208 -11.56 -13.86 4.48
N GLU A 209 -12.61 -14.00 5.31
CA GLU A 209 -13.84 -14.69 4.90
C GLU A 209 -14.58 -13.97 3.76
N ASP A 210 -14.23 -12.71 3.47
CA ASP A 210 -14.92 -11.88 2.47
C ASP A 210 -14.40 -12.03 1.03
N LEU A 211 -13.30 -12.75 0.78
CA LEU A 211 -12.71 -12.85 -0.56
C LEU A 211 -12.33 -14.29 -0.93
N GLU A 212 -13.32 -15.20 -0.93
CA GLU A 212 -13.23 -16.39 -1.78
C GLU A 212 -13.11 -15.91 -3.24
N GLU A 213 -11.87 -15.80 -3.72
CA GLU A 213 -11.58 -15.74 -5.15
C GLU A 213 -11.95 -17.11 -5.72
N GLN A 214 -13.23 -17.25 -6.11
CA GLN A 214 -13.76 -18.50 -6.65
C GLN A 214 -12.90 -18.93 -7.83
N SER A 215 -12.27 -20.08 -7.63
CA SER A 215 -11.53 -20.83 -8.63
C SER A 215 -12.34 -20.97 -9.92
N GLU A 216 -11.68 -20.78 -11.05
CA GLU A 216 -12.29 -20.79 -12.37
C GLU A 216 -13.09 -22.10 -12.60
N PRO A 217 -14.38 -22.04 -12.99
CA PRO A 217 -15.00 -23.20 -13.63
C PRO A 217 -14.39 -23.34 -15.03
N ASP A 218 -13.97 -24.57 -15.34
CA ASP A 218 -13.39 -25.04 -16.60
C ASP A 218 -14.29 -24.66 -17.80
N GLU A 219 -14.07 -23.49 -18.40
CA GLU A 219 -14.79 -23.07 -19.59
C GLU A 219 -14.21 -23.81 -20.80
N ARG A 220 -14.85 -24.95 -21.12
CA ARG A 220 -14.87 -25.49 -22.48
C ARG A 220 -15.26 -24.38 -23.45
N ILE A 221 -14.31 -24.01 -24.29
CA ILE A 221 -14.51 -23.09 -25.41
C ILE A 221 -15.42 -23.81 -26.42
N ASP A 222 -16.71 -23.51 -26.41
CA ASP A 222 -17.55 -23.73 -27.58
C ASP A 222 -17.38 -22.53 -28.52
N GLU A 223 -16.79 -22.81 -29.68
CA GLU A 223 -16.56 -21.84 -30.76
C GLU A 223 -17.88 -21.21 -31.23
N LEU A 224 -18.16 -19.99 -30.79
CA LEU A 224 -19.20 -19.16 -31.40
C LEU A 224 -18.60 -18.39 -32.59
N THR A 225 -18.85 -18.94 -33.77
CA THR A 225 -18.62 -18.29 -35.06
C THR A 225 -19.53 -17.06 -35.21
N LEU A 226 -18.94 -15.87 -35.26
CA LEU A 226 -19.64 -14.66 -35.67
C LEU A 226 -19.71 -14.62 -37.20
N SER A 227 -20.89 -15.00 -37.72
CA SER A 227 -21.28 -14.78 -39.12
C SER A 227 -21.76 -13.34 -39.29
N ASN A 228 -21.01 -12.55 -40.05
CA ASN A 228 -21.44 -11.22 -40.48
C ASN A 228 -22.50 -11.34 -41.58
N LYS A 229 -23.65 -10.68 -41.38
CA LYS A 229 -24.54 -10.21 -42.44
C LYS A 229 -24.63 -8.70 -42.39
#